data_AF-A0AAT9LRU0-F1
#
_entry.id   AF-A0AAT9LRU0-F1
#
_cell.length_a   1.000
_cell.length_b   1.000
_cell.length_c   1.000
_cell.angle_alpha   90.00
_cell.angle_beta   90.00
_cell.angle_gamma   90.00
#
_symmetry.space_group_name_H-M   'P 1'
#
loop_
_entity.id
_entity.type
_entity.pdbx_description
1 polymer ?
#
loop_
_entity_poly.entity_id
_entity_poly.type
_entity_poly.pdbx_seq_one_letter_code
_entity_poly.pdbx_strand_id
1 'polypeptide(L)'
;MFSERVVERYRFTCARCGEHSDDVYQVTHVTDAEGDTFSFYSHGGHPCESPAAEETMCPGCHCGPVHVGLLSRAAWRDIPT
;
A
#
# COMPACT_ATOMS: atom_id res chain seq x y z
N MET A 1 18.40 14.56 -3.24
CA MET A 1 17.73 13.25 -3.12
C MET A 1 17.55 12.92 -1.65
N PHE A 2 16.32 12.75 -1.22
CA PHE A 2 15.91 12.36 0.13
C PHE A 2 15.14 11.05 0.05
N SER A 3 15.33 10.15 1.02
CA SER A 3 14.58 8.89 1.06
C SER A 3 14.09 8.60 2.47
N GLU A 4 12.81 8.25 2.58
CA GLU A 4 12.16 7.87 3.84
C GLU A 4 11.63 6.44 3.74
N ARG A 5 11.88 5.64 4.78
CA ARG A 5 11.31 4.28 4.90
C ARG A 5 10.19 4.27 5.93
N VAL A 6 9.04 3.82 5.49
CA VAL A 6 7.82 3.76 6.29
C VAL A 6 7.16 2.39 6.17
N VAL A 7 6.21 2.16 7.06
CA VAL A 7 5.24 1.09 7.00
C VAL A 7 3.88 1.73 6.73
N GLU A 8 3.20 1.27 5.69
CA GLU A 8 1.88 1.74 5.31
C GLU A 8 0.87 0.60 5.42
N ARG A 9 -0.22 0.83 6.15
CA ARG A 9 -1.35 -0.10 6.23
C ARG A 9 -2.43 0.34 5.27
N TYR A 10 -2.85 -0.55 4.40
CA TYR A 10 -3.89 -0.31 3.42
C TYR A 10 -5.15 -1.10 3.77
N ARG A 11 -6.30 -0.57 3.38
CA ARG A 11 -7.58 -1.27 3.40
C ARG A 11 -8.07 -1.47 1.98
N PHE A 12 -8.44 -2.70 1.68
CA PHE A 12 -9.05 -3.13 0.44
C PHE A 12 -10.54 -3.33 0.72
N THR A 13 -11.43 -2.58 0.06
CA THR A 13 -12.88 -2.67 0.27
C THR A 13 -13.59 -2.95 -1.04
N CYS A 14 -14.40 -4.02 -1.10
CA CYS A 14 -15.24 -4.25 -2.26
C CYS A 14 -16.33 -3.18 -2.35
N ALA A 15 -16.42 -2.49 -3.48
CA ALA A 15 -17.45 -1.49 -3.75
C ALA A 15 -18.88 -2.07 -3.82
N ARG A 16 -19.01 -3.40 -3.92
CA ARG A 16 -20.30 -4.10 -4.09
C ARG A 16 -20.78 -4.79 -2.82
N CYS A 17 -20.00 -5.70 -2.25
CA CYS A 17 -20.41 -6.47 -1.07
C CYS A 17 -19.96 -5.84 0.25
N GLY A 18 -19.06 -4.86 0.24
CA GLY A 18 -18.55 -4.19 1.44
C GLY A 18 -17.54 -5.00 2.25
N GLU A 19 -17.21 -6.23 1.82
CA GLU A 19 -16.14 -7.01 2.42
C GLU A 19 -14.82 -6.25 2.32
N HIS A 20 -14.02 -6.33 3.38
CA HIS A 20 -12.75 -5.65 3.43
C HIS A 20 -11.68 -6.48 4.12
N SER A 21 -10.44 -6.22 3.69
CA SER A 21 -9.23 -6.72 4.32
C SER A 21 -8.26 -5.58 4.52
N ASP A 22 -7.30 -5.77 5.40
CA ASP A 22 -6.19 -4.85 5.58
C ASP A 22 -4.87 -5.59 5.48
N ASP A 23 -3.87 -4.88 4.97
CA ASP A 23 -2.54 -5.43 4.76
C ASP A 23 -1.48 -4.34 4.88
N VAL A 24 -0.25 -4.76 5.14
CA VAL A 24 0.85 -3.89 5.54
C VAL A 24 1.99 -3.99 4.52
N TYR A 25 2.45 -2.84 4.08
CA TYR A 25 3.51 -2.70 3.08
C TYR A 25 4.67 -1.91 3.65
N GLN A 26 5.88 -2.33 3.30
CA GLN A 26 7.10 -1.58 3.53
C GLN A 26 7.29 -0.65 2.33
N VAL A 27 7.38 0.65 2.57
CA VAL A 27 7.43 1.63 1.47
C VAL A 27 8.65 2.53 1.65
N THR A 28 9.38 2.70 0.56
CA THR A 28 10.46 3.69 0.48
C THR A 28 10.02 4.81 -0.43
N HIS A 29 9.77 5.99 0.12
CA HIS A 29 9.54 7.20 -0.64
C HIS A 29 10.88 7.85 -0.95
N VAL A 30 11.08 8.22 -2.21
CA VAL A 30 12.30 8.86 -2.71
C VAL A 30 11.89 10.14 -3.39
N THR A 31 12.38 11.27 -2.89
CA THR A 31 12.25 12.57 -3.56
C THR A 31 13.59 12.93 -4.19
N ASP A 32 13.61 13.21 -5.48
CA ASP A 32 14.84 13.54 -6.21
C ASP A 32 15.28 15.01 -5.99
N ALA A 33 16.13 15.54 -6.87
CA ALA A 33 16.61 16.91 -6.79
C ALA A 33 15.67 17.93 -7.44
N GLU A 34 14.78 17.48 -8.33
CA GLU A 34 13.78 18.27 -9.05
C GLU A 34 12.47 18.36 -8.23
N GLY A 35 12.30 17.46 -7.27
CA GLY A 35 11.17 17.42 -6.34
C GLY A 35 10.17 16.31 -6.66
N ASP A 36 10.41 15.52 -7.70
CA ASP A 36 9.58 14.38 -8.03
C ASP A 36 9.71 13.28 -6.98
N THR A 37 8.57 12.66 -6.65
CA THR A 37 8.49 11.64 -5.61
C THR A 37 8.12 10.29 -6.21
N PHE A 38 8.94 9.28 -5.90
CA PHE A 38 8.77 7.90 -6.30
C PHE A 38 8.58 7.04 -5.05
N SER A 39 7.72 6.03 -5.15
CA SER A 39 7.46 5.09 -4.06
C SER A 39 7.81 3.68 -4.49
N PHE A 40 8.64 3.01 -3.71
CA PHE A 40 9.01 1.62 -3.91
C PHE A 40 8.35 0.77 -2.83
N TYR A 41 7.55 -0.21 -3.24
CA TYR A 41 6.74 -1.05 -2.35
C TYR A 41 7.38 -2.42 -2.16
N SER A 42 7.23 -2.95 -0.95
CA SER A 42 7.54 -4.33 -0.63
C SER A 42 6.48 -4.92 0.30
N HIS A 43 6.09 -6.16 0.01
CA HIS A 43 5.14 -6.95 0.79
C HIS A 43 5.83 -8.20 1.30
N GLY A 44 5.85 -8.39 2.63
CA GLY A 44 6.55 -9.52 3.25
C GLY A 44 8.04 -9.63 2.89
N GLY A 45 8.73 -8.51 2.63
CA GLY A 45 10.14 -8.47 2.22
C GLY A 45 10.39 -8.68 0.72
N HIS A 46 9.34 -8.91 -0.08
CA HIS A 46 9.44 -9.05 -1.53
C HIS A 46 9.03 -7.76 -2.23
N PRO A 47 9.76 -7.30 -3.26
CA PRO A 47 9.37 -6.12 -4.02
C PRO A 47 8.05 -6.39 -4.75
N CYS A 48 7.16 -5.40 -4.74
CA CYS A 48 5.87 -5.47 -5.40
C CYS A 48 5.49 -4.10 -6.01
N GLU A 49 4.43 -4.10 -6.79
CA GLU A 49 3.78 -2.88 -7.25
C GLU A 49 3.04 -2.14 -6.11
N SER A 50 2.59 -0.92 -6.40
CA SER A 50 1.73 -0.19 -5.46
C SER A 50 0.42 -0.98 -5.26
N PRO A 51 -0.06 -1.12 -4.02
CA PRO A 51 -1.35 -1.79 -3.77
C PRO A 51 -2.53 -1.09 -4.44
N ALA A 52 -2.35 0.13 -4.95
CA ALA A 52 -3.34 0.90 -5.69
C ALA A 52 -3.03 1.02 -7.20
N ALA A 53 -2.04 0.26 -7.73
CA ALA A 53 -1.65 0.35 -9.14
C ALA A 53 -2.70 -0.26 -10.08
N GLU A 54 -3.27 -1.40 -9.72
CA GLU A 54 -4.25 -2.12 -10.55
C GLU A 54 -5.62 -2.23 -9.88
N GLU A 55 -6.67 -2.07 -10.69
CA GLU A 55 -8.04 -2.35 -10.27
C GLU A 55 -8.23 -3.86 -10.11
N THR A 56 -8.39 -4.31 -8.87
CA THR A 56 -8.61 -5.73 -8.58
C THR A 56 -10.09 -6.04 -8.40
N MET A 57 -10.51 -7.22 -8.84
CA MET A 57 -11.85 -7.75 -8.56
C MET A 57 -11.90 -8.34 -7.16
N CYS A 58 -13.02 -8.15 -6.45
CA CYS A 58 -13.20 -8.71 -5.11
C CYS A 58 -13.09 -10.26 -5.15
N PRO A 59 -12.19 -10.87 -4.37
CA PRO A 59 -12.00 -12.33 -4.35
C PRO A 59 -13.16 -13.08 -3.67
N GLY A 60 -13.99 -12.42 -2.88
CA GLY A 60 -15.19 -13.02 -2.29
C GLY A 60 -16.34 -13.10 -3.30
N CYS A 61 -16.85 -11.94 -3.72
CA CYS A 61 -18.02 -11.89 -4.60
C CYS A 61 -17.71 -12.01 -6.09
N HIS A 62 -16.45 -11.83 -6.52
CA HIS A 62 -16.01 -11.86 -7.92
C HIS A 62 -16.78 -10.90 -8.85
N CYS A 63 -17.34 -9.82 -8.28
CA CYS A 63 -18.47 -9.12 -8.89
C CYS A 63 -18.40 -7.60 -8.77
N GLY A 64 -17.41 -7.07 -8.05
CA GLY A 64 -17.25 -5.63 -7.84
C GLY A 64 -15.79 -5.25 -7.71
N PRO A 65 -15.42 -4.03 -8.13
CA PRO A 65 -14.06 -3.53 -7.99
C PRO A 65 -13.71 -3.35 -6.50
N VAL A 66 -12.42 -3.46 -6.20
CA VAL A 66 -11.85 -3.21 -4.87
C VAL A 66 -11.27 -1.81 -4.83
N HIS A 67 -11.73 -1.01 -3.88
CA HIS A 67 -11.14 0.28 -3.56
C HIS A 67 -10.03 0.12 -2.52
N VAL A 68 -8.92 0.81 -2.74
CA VAL A 68 -7.75 0.77 -1.88
C VAL A 68 -7.59 2.11 -1.19
N GLY A 69 -7.50 2.10 0.14
CA GLY A 69 -7.32 3.30 0.95
C GLY A 69 -6.18 3.14 1.95
N LEU A 70 -5.34 4.17 2.09
CA LEU A 70 -4.31 4.22 3.13
C LEU A 70 -4.97 4.47 4.48
N LEU A 71 -4.77 3.56 5.44
CA LEU A 71 -5.29 3.69 6.81
C LEU A 71 -4.31 4.42 7.74
N SER A 72 -3.03 4.07 7.66
CA SER A 72 -2.01 4.60 8.56
C SER A 72 -0.62 4.50 7.95
N ARG A 73 0.26 5.42 8.36
CA ARG A 73 1.69 5.42 8.04
C ARG A 73 2.51 5.57 9.32
N ALA A 74 3.53 4.74 9.49
CA ALA A 74 4.46 4.80 10.60
C ALA A 74 5.91 4.72 10.09
N ALA A 75 6.89 5.25 10.83
CA ALA A 75 8.27 5.08 10.43
C ALA A 75 8.68 3.62 10.62
N TRP A 76 9.60 3.12 9.78
CA TRP A 76 10.07 1.73 9.83
C TRP A 76 10.58 1.29 11.21
N ARG A 77 11.05 2.24 12.02
CA ARG A 77 11.65 1.99 13.34
C ARG A 77 10.63 1.63 14.42
N ASP A 78 9.33 1.82 14.15
CA ASP A 78 8.25 1.67 15.14
C ASP A 78 7.62 0.26 15.15
N ILE A 79 8.23 -0.74 14.48
CA ILE A 79 7.71 -2.10 14.46
C ILE A 79 8.34 -2.92 15.60
N PRO A 80 7.56 -3.42 16.59
CA PRO A 80 8.09 -4.39 17.55
C PRO A 80 8.50 -5.67 16.81
N THR A 81 9.67 -6.18 17.14
CA THR A 81 10.28 -7.40 16.58
C THR A 81 9.49 -8.65 16.97
#